data_AF-A0A2E7E9T8-F1
#
_entry.id   AF-A0A2E7E9T8-F1
#
_cell.length_a   1.000
_cell.length_b   1.000
_cell.length_c   1.000
_cell.angle_alpha   90.00
_cell.angle_beta   90.00
_cell.angle_gamma   90.00
#
_symmetry.space_group_name_H-M   'P 1'
#
loop_
_entity.id
_entity.type
_entity.pdbx_description
1 polymer ?
#
loop_
_entity_poly.entity_id
_entity_poly.type
_entity_poly.pdbx_seq_one_letter_code
_entity_poly.pdbx_strand_id
1 'polypeptide(L)'
;MTSSTGRGWLMSVVPKKKLAASVLMASLALAGCGSDSKSSNSGGRTGGDQSINLSGVAVKGVLANATVRVTTLDGSSALGATTTDNNGQYSLEGIDVGDGPIKVRLTTNDETQLTCDSAAGCLDGSTLRGFGEKYFFNDPDFELTAVLPGVASGQESAQLMVTPITHLAAERIAEQGVTSAEDIESTNRATAALLGLDGVDITSITPSDITSNSVSSDGAVAQRYGAIVAAIAAMATEKGKSLAEVIDEVAADFASDGSLVANSSSDNTIDLADLFGGAAEAVEAAEKAGASLGNIGTEIRQEEATSAALTPDTQVVAEDPQDTTDPTDPTDPTDP
;
A
#
# COMPACT_ATOMS: atom_id res chain seq x y z
N MET A 1 31.35 5.36 8.69
CA MET A 1 30.69 6.64 9.06
C MET A 1 30.41 7.41 7.79
N THR A 2 29.36 7.00 7.08
CA THR A 2 28.81 7.74 5.93
C THR A 2 27.51 8.33 6.40
N SER A 3 27.54 9.65 6.62
CA SER A 3 26.39 10.48 6.94
C SER A 3 25.38 10.39 5.81
N SER A 4 24.25 9.71 6.04
CA SER A 4 23.05 9.87 5.23
C SER A 4 22.53 11.28 5.46
N THR A 5 22.72 12.15 4.48
CA THR A 5 22.05 13.46 4.45
C THR A 5 20.58 13.21 4.19
N GLY A 6 19.73 13.45 5.20
CA GLY A 6 18.29 13.44 5.05
C GLY A 6 17.88 14.36 3.90
N ARG A 7 17.39 13.76 2.82
CA ARG A 7 16.68 14.48 1.78
C ARG A 7 15.33 14.84 2.38
N GLY A 8 15.06 16.13 2.50
CA GLY A 8 13.74 16.61 2.89
C GLY A 8 12.70 16.04 1.92
N TRP A 9 11.67 15.43 2.49
CA TRP A 9 10.50 14.94 1.80
C TRP A 9 9.85 16.11 1.04
N LEU A 10 9.92 16.07 -0.29
CA LEU A 10 9.35 17.11 -1.17
C LEU A 10 7.88 16.76 -1.40
N MET A 11 6.99 17.25 -0.52
CA MET A 11 5.56 17.15 -0.72
C MET A 11 5.09 18.13 -1.80
N SER A 12 4.30 17.63 -2.74
CA SER A 12 3.46 18.47 -3.59
C SER A 12 2.17 18.82 -2.86
N VAL A 13 1.99 20.11 -2.58
CA VAL A 13 0.87 20.62 -1.79
C VAL A 13 -0.10 21.34 -2.73
N VAL A 14 -1.33 20.85 -2.80
CA VAL A 14 -2.38 21.48 -3.63
C VAL A 14 -3.37 22.23 -2.73
N PRO A 15 -3.46 23.58 -2.80
CA PRO A 15 -4.47 24.33 -2.07
C PRO A 15 -5.86 24.11 -2.68
N LYS A 16 -6.90 23.96 -1.83
CA LYS A 16 -8.32 23.80 -2.23
C LYS A 16 -8.74 24.83 -3.28
N LYS A 17 -8.71 24.44 -4.56
CA LYS A 17 -9.53 25.05 -5.60
C LYS A 17 -10.58 24.02 -5.99
N LYS A 18 -11.85 24.36 -5.83
CA LYS A 18 -12.96 23.60 -6.38
C LYS A 18 -12.77 23.51 -7.90
N LEU A 19 -12.16 22.45 -8.39
CA LEU A 19 -12.01 22.19 -9.82
C LEU A 19 -13.27 21.46 -10.26
N ALA A 20 -14.15 22.23 -10.90
CA ALA A 20 -15.28 21.70 -11.62
C ALA A 20 -14.78 20.79 -12.76
N ALA A 21 -15.22 19.54 -12.75
CA ALA A 21 -15.02 18.59 -13.84
C ALA A 21 -15.47 19.21 -15.16
N SER A 22 -14.55 19.30 -16.13
CA SER A 22 -14.87 19.68 -17.50
C SER A 22 -14.59 18.49 -18.42
N VAL A 23 -15.67 17.81 -18.77
CA VAL A 23 -15.74 16.83 -19.86
C VAL A 23 -15.54 17.57 -21.18
N LEU A 24 -14.57 17.14 -21.99
CA LEU A 24 -14.49 17.51 -23.40
C LEU A 24 -14.07 16.29 -24.23
N MET A 25 -15.08 15.62 -24.78
CA MET A 25 -14.91 14.74 -25.94
C MET A 25 -14.45 15.55 -27.14
N ALA A 26 -13.40 15.10 -27.81
CA ALA A 26 -13.11 15.49 -29.19
C ALA A 26 -12.49 14.32 -29.95
N SER A 27 -13.35 13.60 -30.66
CA SER A 27 -13.00 12.64 -31.70
C SER A 27 -12.42 13.35 -32.92
N LEU A 28 -11.20 13.00 -33.32
CA LEU A 28 -10.72 13.20 -34.69
C LEU A 28 -10.14 11.88 -35.24
N ALA A 29 -10.83 11.34 -36.23
CA ALA A 29 -10.31 10.35 -37.15
C ALA A 29 -9.64 11.08 -38.33
N LEU A 30 -8.49 10.60 -38.82
CA LEU A 30 -8.16 10.48 -40.25
C LEU A 30 -6.80 9.77 -40.49
N ALA A 31 -6.94 8.56 -41.04
CA ALA A 31 -6.13 7.82 -42.03
C ALA A 31 -4.60 8.05 -42.18
N GLY A 32 -3.85 6.96 -42.02
CA GLY A 32 -2.54 6.72 -42.65
C GLY A 32 -2.52 5.35 -43.32
N CYS A 33 -2.23 5.32 -44.63
CA CYS A 33 -2.24 4.17 -45.52
C CYS A 33 -0.82 3.60 -45.72
N GLY A 34 -0.68 2.27 -45.62
CA GLY A 34 0.18 1.48 -46.52
C GLY A 34 1.52 0.98 -45.98
N SER A 35 1.65 -0.34 -45.76
CA SER A 35 2.42 -1.21 -46.68
C SER A 35 2.16 -2.70 -46.38
N ASP A 36 1.75 -3.44 -47.40
CA ASP A 36 1.65 -4.89 -47.44
C ASP A 36 3.04 -5.55 -47.48
N SER A 37 3.26 -6.60 -46.68
CA SER A 37 4.27 -7.64 -46.96
C SER A 37 3.86 -8.96 -46.33
N LYS A 38 3.76 -9.99 -47.18
CA LYS A 38 3.20 -11.32 -46.88
C LYS A 38 4.20 -12.25 -46.19
N SER A 39 3.72 -12.81 -45.08
CA SER A 39 3.81 -14.19 -44.58
C SER A 39 5.20 -14.85 -44.44
N SER A 40 5.54 -15.20 -43.20
CA SER A 40 6.02 -16.55 -42.89
C SER A 40 5.29 -17.08 -41.65
N ASN A 41 4.68 -18.25 -41.84
CA ASN A 41 3.89 -18.99 -40.87
C ASN A 41 4.82 -19.58 -39.79
N SER A 42 4.74 -19.05 -38.56
CA SER A 42 5.23 -19.74 -37.37
C SER A 42 4.02 -19.93 -36.44
N GLY A 43 3.82 -21.17 -36.02
CA GLY A 43 2.60 -21.65 -35.39
C GLY A 43 2.19 -20.82 -34.17
N GLY A 44 0.89 -20.56 -34.09
CA GLY A 44 0.26 -19.92 -32.95
C GLY A 44 0.60 -20.63 -31.64
N ARG A 45 1.15 -19.86 -30.72
CA ARG A 45 0.86 -20.00 -29.29
C ARG A 45 0.04 -18.77 -28.91
N THR A 46 -1.27 -18.90 -28.99
CA THR A 46 -2.22 -17.98 -28.38
C THR A 46 -2.22 -18.25 -26.89
N GLY A 47 -1.71 -17.31 -26.09
CA GLY A 47 -1.64 -17.38 -24.63
C GLY A 47 -0.57 -18.33 -24.12
N GLY A 48 0.55 -17.82 -23.63
CA GLY A 48 1.48 -18.65 -22.87
C GLY A 48 0.89 -18.86 -21.48
N ASP A 49 0.62 -20.11 -21.09
CA ASP A 49 0.36 -20.49 -19.70
C ASP A 49 1.58 -20.04 -18.87
N GLN A 50 1.49 -18.86 -18.24
CA GLN A 50 2.54 -18.35 -17.37
C GLN A 50 2.21 -18.79 -15.95
N SER A 51 2.73 -19.95 -15.59
CA SER A 51 2.63 -20.50 -14.25
C SER A 51 3.75 -19.99 -13.36
N ILE A 52 3.43 -19.45 -12.19
CA ILE A 52 4.40 -18.93 -11.22
C ILE A 52 4.18 -19.48 -9.81
N ASN A 53 5.20 -19.40 -8.98
CA ASN A 53 5.10 -19.53 -7.53
C ASN A 53 4.93 -18.15 -6.92
N LEU A 54 3.76 -17.88 -6.33
CA LEU A 54 3.50 -16.62 -5.63
C LEU A 54 3.74 -16.82 -4.14
N SER A 55 4.49 -15.90 -3.54
CA SER A 55 4.73 -15.88 -2.09
C SER A 55 4.58 -14.47 -1.53
N GLY A 56 4.38 -14.36 -0.23
CA GLY A 56 4.16 -13.08 0.39
C GLY A 56 4.03 -13.17 1.90
N VAL A 57 3.87 -12.00 2.52
CA VAL A 57 3.52 -11.89 3.94
C VAL A 57 2.28 -11.02 4.07
N ALA A 58 1.36 -11.46 4.91
CA ALA A 58 0.21 -10.72 5.36
C ALA A 58 0.52 -10.00 6.67
N VAL A 59 0.61 -8.68 6.64
CA VAL A 59 1.04 -7.88 7.80
C VAL A 59 0.13 -6.69 8.03
N LYS A 60 -0.58 -6.72 9.16
CA LYS A 60 -1.19 -5.58 9.87
C LYS A 60 -0.80 -5.63 11.37
N GLY A 61 0.25 -6.39 11.67
CA GLY A 61 0.33 -7.34 12.77
C GLY A 61 0.33 -8.74 12.15
N VAL A 62 1.12 -9.67 12.70
CA VAL A 62 1.25 -11.01 12.09
C VAL A 62 -0.12 -11.70 12.08
N LEU A 63 -0.67 -11.94 10.88
CA LEU A 63 -1.95 -12.62 10.67
C LEU A 63 -1.71 -14.09 10.34
N ALA A 64 -1.90 -14.99 11.29
CA ALA A 64 -1.78 -16.44 11.09
C ALA A 64 -3.13 -17.08 10.75
N ASN A 65 -3.16 -18.08 9.88
CA ASN A 65 -4.35 -18.79 9.39
C ASN A 65 -5.39 -17.90 8.66
N ALA A 66 -5.00 -16.70 8.22
CA ALA A 66 -5.84 -15.85 7.40
C ALA A 66 -6.00 -16.48 6.01
N THR A 67 -7.16 -16.28 5.39
CA THR A 67 -7.46 -16.85 4.07
C THR A 67 -6.92 -15.93 2.98
N VAL A 68 -6.08 -16.47 2.11
CA VAL A 68 -5.53 -15.74 0.95
C VAL A 68 -6.15 -16.30 -0.32
N ARG A 69 -6.70 -15.43 -1.16
CA ARG A 69 -7.28 -15.77 -2.47
C ARG A 69 -6.62 -14.95 -3.56
N VAL A 70 -6.26 -15.62 -4.64
CA VAL A 70 -5.68 -14.99 -5.83
C VAL A 70 -6.72 -15.03 -6.95
N THR A 71 -6.94 -13.89 -7.60
CA THR A 71 -7.87 -13.76 -8.72
C THR A 71 -7.24 -12.97 -9.86
N THR A 72 -7.87 -13.00 -11.03
CA THR A 72 -7.70 -11.94 -12.03
C THR A 72 -7.97 -10.57 -11.42
N LEU A 73 -7.41 -9.49 -11.99
CA LEU A 73 -7.55 -8.12 -11.46
C LEU A 73 -9.02 -7.72 -11.22
N ASP A 74 -9.90 -8.04 -12.17
CA ASP A 74 -11.35 -7.79 -12.11
C ASP A 74 -12.09 -8.68 -11.09
N GLY A 75 -11.43 -9.69 -10.52
CA GLY A 75 -12.02 -10.66 -9.59
C GLY A 75 -12.91 -11.71 -10.25
N SER A 76 -12.99 -11.77 -11.59
CA SER A 76 -13.90 -12.67 -12.29
C SER A 76 -13.48 -14.14 -12.22
N SER A 77 -12.18 -14.41 -12.13
CA SER A 77 -11.63 -15.77 -12.13
C SER A 77 -10.72 -16.01 -10.94
N ALA A 78 -10.96 -17.09 -10.21
CA ALA A 78 -10.09 -17.55 -9.13
C ALA A 78 -8.90 -18.33 -9.71
N LEU A 79 -7.69 -17.95 -9.29
CA LEU A 79 -6.42 -18.55 -9.74
C LEU A 79 -5.84 -19.49 -8.68
N GLY A 80 -6.13 -19.23 -7.40
CA GLY A 80 -5.69 -20.08 -6.29
C GLY A 80 -6.15 -19.56 -4.93
N ALA A 81 -5.98 -20.38 -3.90
CA ALA A 81 -6.19 -19.99 -2.52
C ALA A 81 -5.25 -20.76 -1.59
N THR A 82 -4.89 -20.14 -0.47
CA THR A 82 -4.06 -20.72 0.58
C THR A 82 -4.39 -20.05 1.93
N THR A 83 -3.67 -20.41 2.98
CA THR A 83 -3.74 -19.73 4.28
C THR A 83 -2.36 -19.28 4.70
N THR A 84 -2.30 -18.21 5.49
CA THR A 84 -1.04 -17.75 6.07
C THR A 84 -0.55 -18.69 7.18
N ASP A 85 0.76 -18.80 7.35
CA ASP A 85 1.40 -19.56 8.42
C ASP A 85 1.47 -18.77 9.75
N ASN A 86 2.12 -19.32 10.76
CA ASN A 86 2.28 -18.69 12.08
C ASN A 86 3.08 -17.38 12.08
N ASN A 87 3.77 -17.08 10.99
CA ASN A 87 4.55 -15.87 10.76
C ASN A 87 3.87 -14.94 9.74
N GLY A 88 2.62 -15.23 9.34
CA GLY A 88 1.88 -14.46 8.34
C GLY A 88 2.31 -14.72 6.90
N GLN A 89 3.20 -15.68 6.66
CA GLN A 89 3.69 -15.99 5.32
C GLN A 89 2.69 -16.85 4.57
N TYR A 90 2.55 -16.63 3.26
CA TYR A 90 1.76 -17.49 2.40
C TYR A 90 2.54 -17.87 1.14
N SER A 91 2.16 -19.00 0.54
CA SER A 91 2.69 -19.44 -0.74
C SER A 91 1.63 -20.21 -1.52
N LEU A 92 1.60 -19.98 -2.84
CA LEU A 92 0.85 -20.75 -3.82
C LEU A 92 1.82 -21.17 -4.92
N GLU A 93 1.88 -22.47 -5.19
CA GLU A 93 2.74 -23.02 -6.23
C GLU A 93 1.97 -23.20 -7.54
N GLY A 94 2.62 -22.89 -8.65
CA GLY A 94 2.11 -23.20 -9.98
C GLY A 94 0.80 -22.51 -10.36
N ILE A 95 0.57 -21.27 -9.92
CA ILE A 95 -0.62 -20.51 -10.30
C ILE A 95 -0.47 -19.96 -11.72
N ASP A 96 -1.48 -20.17 -12.56
CA ASP A 96 -1.52 -19.59 -13.91
C ASP A 96 -2.02 -18.16 -13.83
N VAL A 97 -1.10 -17.20 -14.06
CA VAL A 97 -1.39 -15.77 -13.96
C VAL A 97 -1.55 -15.10 -15.32
N GLY A 98 -1.24 -15.81 -16.41
CA GLY A 98 -1.13 -15.21 -17.74
C GLY A 98 -0.16 -14.02 -17.78
N ASP A 99 -0.41 -13.09 -18.69
CA ASP A 99 0.44 -11.90 -18.88
C ASP A 99 -0.07 -10.65 -18.12
N GLY A 100 -1.20 -10.77 -17.40
CA GLY A 100 -1.91 -9.64 -16.81
C GLY A 100 -1.66 -9.44 -15.32
N PRO A 101 -2.05 -8.27 -14.76
CA PRO A 101 -2.03 -8.06 -13.32
C PRO A 101 -2.99 -9.02 -12.61
N ILE A 102 -2.63 -9.39 -11.39
CA ILE A 102 -3.46 -10.24 -10.52
C ILE A 102 -3.76 -9.53 -9.20
N LYS A 103 -4.90 -9.86 -8.61
CA LYS A 103 -5.32 -9.35 -7.31
C LYS A 103 -5.20 -10.45 -6.27
N VAL A 104 -4.59 -10.11 -5.15
CA VAL A 104 -4.59 -10.94 -3.95
C VAL A 104 -5.51 -10.30 -2.93
N ARG A 105 -6.38 -11.11 -2.34
CA ARG A 105 -7.32 -10.73 -1.30
C ARG A 105 -7.06 -11.59 -0.07
N LEU A 106 -6.97 -10.94 1.08
CA LEU A 106 -6.87 -11.57 2.38
C LEU A 106 -8.12 -11.26 3.19
N THR A 107 -8.70 -12.29 3.80
CA THR A 107 -9.81 -12.17 4.75
C THR A 107 -9.52 -13.00 5.99
N THR A 108 -10.27 -12.75 7.06
CA THR A 108 -10.14 -13.51 8.31
C THR A 108 -11.19 -14.63 8.41
N ASN A 109 -10.99 -15.54 9.36
CA ASN A 109 -11.88 -16.64 9.70
C ASN A 109 -11.75 -16.99 11.19
N ASP A 110 -12.54 -17.95 11.68
CA ASP A 110 -12.55 -18.37 13.09
C ASP A 110 -11.20 -18.91 13.61
N GLU A 111 -10.27 -19.30 12.74
CA GLU A 111 -8.95 -19.82 13.09
C GLU A 111 -7.85 -18.76 13.02
N THR A 112 -8.18 -17.57 12.49
CA THR A 112 -7.25 -16.49 12.26
C THR A 112 -6.77 -15.91 13.59
N GLN A 113 -5.46 -15.75 13.73
CA GLN A 113 -4.85 -15.10 14.89
C GLN A 113 -4.09 -13.86 14.44
N LEU A 114 -4.28 -12.77 15.18
CA LEU A 114 -3.57 -11.51 14.99
C LEU A 114 -2.63 -11.28 16.18
N THR A 115 -1.38 -10.93 15.89
CA THR A 115 -0.46 -10.35 16.89
C THR A 115 -0.71 -8.85 16.97
N CYS A 116 -1.02 -8.33 18.16
CA CYS A 116 -1.24 -6.91 18.36
C CYS A 116 0.07 -6.12 18.23
N ASP A 117 0.14 -5.22 17.25
CA ASP A 117 1.29 -4.34 16.99
C ASP A 117 1.02 -2.88 17.38
N SER A 118 -0.15 -2.58 17.96
CA SER A 118 -0.55 -1.24 18.37
C SER A 118 0.04 -0.85 19.73
N ALA A 119 0.62 0.35 19.81
CA ALA A 119 1.08 0.95 21.07
C ALA A 119 -0.07 1.19 22.07
N ALA A 120 -1.25 1.56 21.56
CA ALA A 120 -2.46 1.74 22.36
C ALA A 120 -3.11 0.40 22.78
N GLY A 121 -2.59 -0.73 22.29
CA GLY A 121 -3.23 -2.03 22.35
C GLY A 121 -4.28 -2.22 21.26
N CYS A 122 -4.78 -3.45 21.13
CA CYS A 122 -5.73 -3.84 20.10
C CYS A 122 -7.04 -4.29 20.73
N LEU A 123 -8.16 -3.80 20.20
CA LEU A 123 -9.49 -4.16 20.70
C LEU A 123 -9.95 -5.51 20.13
N ASP A 124 -10.21 -6.46 21.03
CA ASP A 124 -10.86 -7.75 20.79
C ASP A 124 -12.24 -7.71 21.47
N GLY A 125 -13.22 -7.18 20.74
CA GLY A 125 -14.50 -6.76 21.30
C GLY A 125 -14.30 -5.71 22.39
N SER A 126 -14.58 -6.05 23.65
CA SER A 126 -14.34 -5.17 24.82
C SER A 126 -13.01 -5.40 25.51
N THR A 127 -12.20 -6.36 25.04
CA THR A 127 -10.93 -6.74 25.68
C THR A 127 -9.79 -6.02 24.99
N LEU A 128 -8.98 -5.27 25.74
CA LEU A 128 -7.77 -4.66 25.22
C LEU A 128 -6.61 -5.68 25.28
N ARG A 129 -6.08 -6.07 24.13
CA ARG A 129 -4.90 -6.94 23.99
C ARG A 129 -3.64 -6.10 24.00
N GLY A 130 -2.63 -6.53 24.74
CA GLY A 130 -1.36 -5.80 24.86
C GLY A 130 -0.49 -5.93 23.62
N PHE A 131 0.47 -5.02 23.46
CA PHE A 131 1.48 -5.09 22.40
C PHE A 131 2.23 -6.44 22.43
N GLY A 132 2.35 -7.10 21.28
CA GLY A 132 2.91 -8.43 21.07
C GLY A 132 1.97 -9.60 21.46
N GLU A 133 0.78 -9.33 21.98
CA GLU A 133 -0.17 -10.36 22.37
C GLU A 133 -0.92 -10.93 21.17
N LYS A 134 -1.06 -12.26 21.12
CA LYS A 134 -1.88 -12.95 20.11
C LYS A 134 -3.32 -13.12 20.56
N TYR A 135 -4.26 -12.94 19.63
CA TYR A 135 -5.67 -13.18 19.86
C TYR A 135 -6.37 -13.70 18.61
N PHE A 136 -7.49 -14.38 18.79
CA PHE A 136 -8.33 -14.78 17.66
C PHE A 136 -8.99 -13.54 17.09
N PHE A 137 -8.87 -13.39 15.77
CA PHE A 137 -9.38 -12.22 15.06
C PHE A 137 -10.20 -12.72 13.88
N ASN A 138 -11.53 -12.70 14.04
CA ASN A 138 -12.48 -13.03 12.99
C ASN A 138 -13.43 -11.83 12.82
N ASP A 139 -13.06 -10.96 11.90
CA ASP A 139 -13.85 -9.81 11.50
C ASP A 139 -14.29 -10.02 10.04
N PRO A 140 -15.60 -10.21 9.78
CA PRO A 140 -16.11 -10.45 8.44
C PRO A 140 -15.98 -9.24 7.51
N ASP A 141 -15.82 -8.04 8.08
CA ASP A 141 -15.65 -6.79 7.33
C ASP A 141 -14.15 -6.49 7.09
N PHE A 142 -13.23 -7.21 7.76
CA PHE A 142 -11.80 -7.06 7.52
C PHE A 142 -11.36 -7.72 6.22
N GLU A 143 -10.84 -6.88 5.32
CA GLU A 143 -10.20 -7.30 4.08
C GLU A 143 -8.91 -6.51 3.85
N LEU A 144 -7.90 -7.18 3.31
CA LEU A 144 -6.75 -6.51 2.71
C LEU A 144 -6.59 -6.98 1.27
N THR A 145 -6.34 -6.04 0.37
CA THR A 145 -6.09 -6.31 -1.04
C THR A 145 -4.67 -5.88 -1.41
N ALA A 146 -4.12 -6.51 -2.44
CA ALA A 146 -2.87 -6.10 -3.06
C ALA A 146 -2.92 -6.48 -4.53
N VAL A 147 -2.28 -5.69 -5.39
CA VAL A 147 -2.23 -5.94 -6.83
C VAL A 147 -0.79 -6.17 -7.25
N LEU A 148 -0.54 -7.32 -7.88
CA LEU A 148 0.72 -7.59 -8.56
C LEU A 148 0.60 -7.00 -9.97
N PRO A 149 1.44 -6.04 -10.39
CA PRO A 149 1.35 -5.39 -11.70
C PRO A 149 1.42 -6.35 -12.88
N GLY A 150 2.09 -7.48 -12.68
CA GLY A 150 2.33 -8.50 -13.69
C GLY A 150 3.64 -9.19 -13.38
N VAL A 151 3.97 -10.23 -14.14
CA VAL A 151 5.22 -10.96 -13.96
C VAL A 151 5.94 -11.03 -15.29
N ALA A 152 7.21 -10.62 -15.32
CA ALA A 152 7.99 -10.61 -16.55
C ALA A 152 8.10 -12.03 -17.15
N SER A 153 8.04 -12.13 -18.48
CA SER A 153 8.07 -13.42 -19.17
C SER A 153 9.30 -14.26 -18.76
N GLY A 154 9.05 -15.51 -18.37
CA GLY A 154 10.09 -16.44 -17.93
C GLY A 154 10.50 -16.33 -16.46
N GLN A 155 9.88 -15.44 -15.67
CA GLN A 155 9.95 -15.50 -14.22
C GLN A 155 9.05 -16.65 -13.71
N GLU A 156 9.60 -17.48 -12.85
CA GLU A 156 8.89 -18.62 -12.24
C GLU A 156 8.37 -18.30 -10.83
N SER A 157 8.70 -17.14 -10.29
CA SER A 157 8.33 -16.73 -8.93
C SER A 157 8.04 -15.25 -8.85
N ALA A 158 7.07 -14.88 -8.03
CA ALA A 158 6.79 -13.49 -7.66
C ALA A 158 6.56 -13.35 -6.16
N GLN A 159 6.77 -12.13 -5.67
CA GLN A 159 6.43 -11.74 -4.31
C GLN A 159 5.34 -10.68 -4.34
N LEU A 160 4.40 -10.78 -3.41
CA LEU A 160 3.40 -9.75 -3.17
C LEU A 160 3.13 -9.68 -1.67
N MET A 161 3.40 -8.56 -1.04
CA MET A 161 3.00 -8.31 0.35
C MET A 161 1.53 -7.92 0.38
N VAL A 162 0.79 -8.40 1.39
CA VAL A 162 -0.59 -7.99 1.64
C VAL A 162 -0.62 -7.24 2.96
N THR A 163 -0.59 -5.92 2.86
CA THR A 163 -0.56 -5.00 3.99
C THR A 163 -1.65 -3.94 3.82
N PRO A 164 -1.98 -3.17 4.87
CA PRO A 164 -2.82 -2.00 4.70
C PRO A 164 -2.29 -1.01 3.65
N ILE A 165 -0.97 -0.86 3.51
CA ILE A 165 -0.40 0.08 2.53
C ILE A 165 -0.62 -0.42 1.09
N THR A 166 -0.41 -1.72 0.84
CA THR A 166 -0.73 -2.29 -0.49
C THR A 166 -2.23 -2.30 -0.75
N HIS A 167 -3.06 -2.32 0.30
CA HIS A 167 -4.51 -2.18 0.19
C HIS A 167 -4.91 -0.76 -0.23
N LEU A 168 -4.32 0.29 0.36
CA LEU A 168 -4.51 1.68 -0.11
C LEU A 168 -4.21 1.80 -1.61
N ALA A 169 -3.07 1.25 -2.06
CA ALA A 169 -2.70 1.25 -3.47
C ALA A 169 -3.70 0.47 -4.33
N ALA A 170 -4.14 -0.70 -3.88
CA ALA A 170 -5.09 -1.56 -4.60
C ALA A 170 -6.47 -0.90 -4.74
N GLU A 171 -6.98 -0.24 -3.70
CA GLU A 171 -8.24 0.50 -3.78
C GLU A 171 -8.12 1.70 -4.73
N ARG A 172 -6.97 2.39 -4.75
CA ARG A 172 -6.72 3.46 -5.73
C ARG A 172 -6.69 2.92 -7.17
N ILE A 173 -6.02 1.81 -7.41
CA ILE A 173 -5.97 1.14 -8.72
C ILE A 173 -7.39 0.79 -9.19
N ALA A 174 -8.21 0.25 -8.29
CA ALA A 174 -9.58 -0.11 -8.57
C ALA A 174 -10.45 1.12 -8.90
N GLU A 175 -10.37 2.18 -8.10
CA GLU A 175 -11.15 3.43 -8.29
C GLU A 175 -10.78 4.13 -9.60
N GLN A 176 -9.50 4.12 -9.99
CA GLN A 176 -9.06 4.68 -11.28
C GLN A 176 -9.36 3.79 -12.49
N GLY A 177 -9.70 2.51 -12.28
CA GLY A 177 -9.83 1.52 -13.35
C GLY A 177 -8.50 1.24 -14.07
N VAL A 178 -7.38 1.37 -13.36
CA VAL A 178 -6.04 1.12 -13.87
C VAL A 178 -5.84 -0.38 -14.10
N THR A 179 -5.28 -0.74 -15.26
CA THR A 179 -5.09 -2.15 -15.64
C THR A 179 -3.73 -2.45 -16.30
N SER A 180 -2.92 -1.44 -16.61
CA SER A 180 -1.57 -1.64 -17.15
C SER A 180 -0.59 -1.93 -16.01
N ALA A 181 0.46 -2.70 -16.29
CA ALA A 181 1.48 -3.00 -15.28
C ALA A 181 2.20 -1.71 -14.84
N GLU A 182 2.52 -0.83 -15.79
CA GLU A 182 3.26 0.41 -15.55
C GLU A 182 2.49 1.38 -14.64
N ASP A 183 1.19 1.54 -14.85
CA ASP A 183 0.35 2.45 -14.04
C ASP A 183 0.10 1.85 -12.63
N ILE A 184 0.01 0.51 -12.51
CA ILE A 184 -0.07 -0.17 -11.21
C ILE A 184 1.22 0.04 -10.42
N GLU A 185 2.39 -0.16 -11.07
CA GLU A 185 3.69 0.11 -10.45
C GLU A 185 3.82 1.57 -10.01
N SER A 186 3.37 2.51 -10.86
CA SER A 186 3.34 3.95 -10.53
C SER A 186 2.47 4.23 -9.31
N THR A 187 1.28 3.64 -9.24
CA THR A 187 0.37 3.81 -8.10
C THR A 187 0.97 3.24 -6.80
N ASN A 188 1.63 2.08 -6.88
CA ASN A 188 2.35 1.50 -5.73
C ASN A 188 3.48 2.43 -5.25
N ARG A 189 4.29 2.98 -6.17
CA ARG A 189 5.37 3.92 -5.83
C ARG A 189 4.85 5.22 -5.21
N ALA A 190 3.80 5.80 -5.78
CA ALA A 190 3.19 7.01 -5.27
C ALA A 190 2.63 6.80 -3.85
N THR A 191 1.96 5.67 -3.63
CA THR A 191 1.46 5.27 -2.29
C THR A 191 2.61 5.13 -1.29
N ALA A 192 3.72 4.50 -1.69
CA ALA A 192 4.90 4.38 -0.85
C ALA A 192 5.50 5.76 -0.49
N ALA A 193 5.64 6.64 -1.47
CA ALA A 193 6.18 7.98 -1.30
C ALA A 193 5.33 8.84 -0.32
N LEU A 194 4.00 8.76 -0.43
CA LEU A 194 3.07 9.46 0.48
C LEU A 194 3.24 9.04 1.95
N LEU A 195 3.77 7.85 2.20
CA LEU A 195 3.93 7.29 3.54
C LEU A 195 5.40 7.30 4.01
N GLY A 196 6.26 8.10 3.37
CA GLY A 196 7.68 8.19 3.74
C GLY A 196 8.49 6.94 3.39
N LEU A 197 7.98 6.09 2.50
CA LEU A 197 8.64 4.89 1.95
C LEU A 197 9.16 5.17 0.53
N ASP A 198 9.75 6.36 0.31
CA ASP A 198 10.27 6.78 -1.00
C ASP A 198 11.26 5.76 -1.59
N GLY A 199 11.01 5.38 -2.86
CA GLY A 199 11.86 4.43 -3.59
C GLY A 199 11.76 2.98 -3.09
N VAL A 200 10.76 2.68 -2.27
CA VAL A 200 10.48 1.32 -1.78
C VAL A 200 9.42 0.68 -2.65
N ASP A 201 9.70 -0.55 -3.10
CA ASP A 201 8.68 -1.41 -3.66
C ASP A 201 7.89 -2.09 -2.52
N ILE A 202 6.75 -1.50 -2.18
CA ILE A 202 5.85 -1.98 -1.12
C ILE A 202 5.24 -3.35 -1.43
N THR A 203 5.34 -3.83 -2.68
CA THR A 203 4.85 -5.15 -3.08
C THR A 203 5.85 -6.27 -2.78
N SER A 204 7.15 -5.98 -2.70
CA SER A 204 8.20 -6.98 -2.46
C SER A 204 8.94 -6.82 -1.14
N ILE A 205 9.01 -5.61 -0.58
CA ILE A 205 9.62 -5.42 0.74
C ILE A 205 8.68 -5.92 1.84
N THR A 206 9.11 -6.96 2.54
CA THR A 206 8.45 -7.44 3.75
C THR A 206 8.57 -6.42 4.89
N PRO A 207 7.46 -5.92 5.46
CA PRO A 207 7.50 -5.11 6.67
C PRO A 207 8.01 -5.95 7.85
N SER A 208 8.83 -5.34 8.71
CA SER A 208 9.28 -6.00 9.93
C SER A 208 8.14 -6.22 10.92
N ASP A 209 8.15 -7.37 11.61
CA ASP A 209 7.37 -7.56 12.81
C ASP A 209 8.01 -6.79 13.97
N ILE A 210 7.52 -5.58 14.23
CA ILE A 210 8.02 -4.70 15.29
C ILE A 210 7.74 -5.23 16.70
N THR A 211 6.92 -6.29 16.83
CA THR A 211 6.67 -6.96 18.11
C THR A 211 7.75 -8.00 18.44
N SER A 212 8.60 -8.33 17.46
CA SER A 212 9.71 -9.27 17.64
C SER A 212 10.96 -8.60 18.18
N ASN A 213 11.62 -9.27 19.13
CA ASN A 213 12.95 -8.88 19.61
C ASN A 213 14.05 -9.01 18.55
N SER A 214 13.80 -9.69 17.44
CA SER A 214 14.75 -9.80 16.33
C SER A 214 14.67 -8.64 15.34
N VAL A 215 13.72 -7.71 15.49
CA VAL A 215 13.50 -6.63 14.51
C VAL A 215 14.77 -5.85 14.17
N SER A 216 15.73 -5.73 15.11
CA SER A 216 17.00 -5.04 14.89
C SER A 216 17.89 -5.65 13.79
N SER A 217 17.65 -6.91 13.38
CA SER A 217 18.38 -7.54 12.27
C SER A 217 17.84 -7.15 10.89
N ASP A 218 16.65 -6.57 10.85
CA ASP A 218 15.99 -6.20 9.61
C ASP A 218 16.52 -4.86 9.09
N GLY A 219 16.29 -4.58 7.80
CA GLY A 219 16.66 -3.30 7.21
C GLY A 219 15.81 -2.15 7.76
N ALA A 220 16.41 -0.96 7.88
CA ALA A 220 15.70 0.22 8.40
C ALA A 220 14.40 0.55 7.65
N VAL A 221 14.36 0.29 6.34
CA VAL A 221 13.15 0.45 5.52
C VAL A 221 12.04 -0.54 5.95
N ALA A 222 12.37 -1.81 6.17
CA ALA A 222 11.41 -2.82 6.61
C ALA A 222 10.87 -2.49 8.02
N GLN A 223 11.76 -2.03 8.90
CA GLN A 223 11.40 -1.57 10.25
C GLN A 223 10.44 -0.37 10.21
N ARG A 224 10.73 0.62 9.36
CA ARG A 224 9.86 1.79 9.15
C ARG A 224 8.51 1.38 8.58
N TYR A 225 8.48 0.51 7.58
CA TYR A 225 7.25 -0.02 7.00
C TYR A 225 6.42 -0.73 8.06
N GLY A 226 7.03 -1.58 8.89
CA GLY A 226 6.36 -2.23 10.02
C GLY A 226 5.73 -1.23 11.00
N ALA A 227 6.43 -0.14 11.34
CA ALA A 227 5.91 0.91 12.21
C ALA A 227 4.70 1.65 11.60
N ILE A 228 4.74 1.99 10.31
CA ILE A 228 3.60 2.66 9.63
C ILE A 228 2.39 1.73 9.57
N VAL A 229 2.60 0.45 9.29
CA VAL A 229 1.53 -0.56 9.30
C VAL A 229 0.90 -0.70 10.70
N ALA A 230 1.72 -0.63 11.76
CA ALA A 230 1.25 -0.70 13.14
C ALA A 230 0.38 0.49 13.56
N ALA A 231 0.69 1.69 13.06
CA ALA A 231 -0.07 2.92 13.34
C ALA A 231 -1.57 2.78 13.08
N ILE A 232 -1.95 2.04 12.04
CA ILE A 232 -3.35 1.82 11.67
C ILE A 232 -4.15 1.13 12.78
N ALA A 233 -3.52 0.24 13.57
CA ALA A 233 -4.22 -0.37 14.71
C ALA A 233 -4.27 0.57 15.93
N ALA A 234 -3.29 1.47 16.09
CA ALA A 234 -3.35 2.51 17.11
C ALA A 234 -4.54 3.45 16.86
N MET A 235 -4.71 3.89 15.61
CA MET A 235 -5.82 4.75 15.20
C MET A 235 -7.19 4.13 15.42
N ALA A 236 -7.34 2.81 15.19
CA ALA A 236 -8.59 2.09 15.50
C ALA A 236 -8.95 2.19 16.99
N THR A 237 -7.99 1.92 17.87
CA THR A 237 -8.20 2.01 19.31
C THR A 237 -8.47 3.45 19.77
N GLU A 238 -7.73 4.43 19.27
CA GLU A 238 -7.86 5.85 19.64
C GLU A 238 -9.18 6.46 19.20
N LYS A 239 -9.60 6.18 17.96
CA LYS A 239 -10.86 6.69 17.41
C LYS A 239 -12.07 5.83 17.75
N GLY A 240 -11.87 4.73 18.48
CA GLY A 240 -12.94 3.82 18.92
C GLY A 240 -13.67 3.14 17.76
N LYS A 241 -12.95 2.87 16.67
CA LYS A 241 -13.45 2.22 15.46
C LYS A 241 -12.90 0.80 15.37
N SER A 242 -13.55 -0.05 14.59
CA SER A 242 -12.95 -1.33 14.21
C SER A 242 -11.72 -1.11 13.34
N LEU A 243 -10.85 -2.12 13.29
CA LEU A 243 -9.68 -2.08 12.42
C LEU A 243 -10.08 -2.04 10.94
N ALA A 244 -11.13 -2.77 10.55
CA ALA A 244 -11.68 -2.74 9.20
C ALA A 244 -12.16 -1.34 8.81
N GLU A 245 -12.98 -0.69 9.65
CA GLU A 245 -13.49 0.66 9.40
C GLU A 245 -12.35 1.68 9.21
N VAL A 246 -11.29 1.61 10.01
CA VAL A 246 -10.14 2.51 9.87
C VAL A 246 -9.42 2.30 8.55
N ILE A 247 -9.19 1.05 8.17
CA ILE A 247 -8.52 0.73 6.90
C ILE A 247 -9.36 1.23 5.72
N ASP A 248 -10.67 0.95 5.74
CA ASP A 248 -11.59 1.33 4.68
C ASP A 248 -11.73 2.85 4.55
N GLU A 249 -11.77 3.59 5.67
CA GLU A 249 -11.85 5.05 5.64
C GLU A 249 -10.59 5.69 5.03
N VAL A 250 -9.40 5.24 5.44
CA VAL A 250 -8.14 5.75 4.87
C VAL A 250 -8.02 5.35 3.41
N ALA A 251 -8.42 4.12 3.06
CA ALA A 251 -8.42 3.63 1.69
C ALA A 251 -9.38 4.42 0.80
N ALA A 252 -10.59 4.71 1.28
CA ALA A 252 -11.58 5.48 0.52
C ALA A 252 -11.17 6.94 0.29
N ASP A 253 -10.59 7.60 1.31
CA ASP A 253 -10.06 8.96 1.16
C ASP A 253 -8.95 8.98 0.10
N PHE A 254 -7.95 8.11 0.26
CA PHE A 254 -6.83 8.00 -0.66
C PHE A 254 -7.23 7.56 -2.07
N ALA A 255 -8.14 6.60 -2.21
CA ALA A 255 -8.57 6.06 -3.49
C ALA A 255 -9.22 7.14 -4.38
N SER A 256 -9.86 8.15 -3.79
CA SER A 256 -10.60 9.16 -4.52
C SER A 256 -9.71 10.06 -5.38
N ASP A 257 -8.65 10.62 -4.81
CA ASP A 257 -7.80 11.61 -5.46
C ASP A 257 -6.30 11.32 -5.35
N GLY A 258 -5.92 10.22 -4.70
CA GLY A 258 -4.52 9.87 -4.44
C GLY A 258 -3.90 10.77 -3.39
N SER A 259 -4.68 11.45 -2.55
CA SER A 259 -4.19 12.33 -1.51
C SER A 259 -4.64 11.89 -0.13
N LEU A 260 -3.92 12.33 0.89
CA LEU A 260 -4.37 12.33 2.27
C LEU A 260 -4.22 13.75 2.82
N VAL A 261 -5.09 14.12 3.75
CA VAL A 261 -4.89 15.37 4.48
C VAL A 261 -3.63 15.28 5.36
N ALA A 262 -2.83 16.34 5.38
CA ALA A 262 -1.60 16.35 6.18
C ALA A 262 -1.90 16.37 7.68
N ASN A 263 -2.88 17.19 8.06
CA ASN A 263 -3.39 17.38 9.41
C ASN A 263 -4.82 17.91 9.28
N SER A 264 -5.76 17.50 10.14
CA SER A 264 -7.16 17.89 10.08
C SER A 264 -7.58 18.79 11.23
N SER A 265 -8.58 19.64 10.97
CA SER A 265 -9.28 20.38 12.03
C SER A 265 -10.35 19.56 12.74
N SER A 266 -10.58 18.31 12.31
CA SER A 266 -11.61 17.40 12.79
C SER A 266 -10.97 16.15 13.39
N ASP A 267 -11.25 15.88 14.67
CA ASP A 267 -10.75 14.71 15.41
C ASP A 267 -11.17 13.36 14.79
N ASN A 268 -12.22 13.36 13.97
CA ASN A 268 -12.75 12.16 13.31
C ASN A 268 -12.05 11.82 11.99
N THR A 269 -11.25 12.74 11.44
CA THR A 269 -10.48 12.49 10.22
C THR A 269 -9.21 11.74 10.61
N ILE A 270 -8.79 10.81 9.77
CA ILE A 270 -7.46 10.21 9.88
C ILE A 270 -6.56 10.96 8.89
N ASP A 271 -5.50 11.55 9.40
CA ASP A 271 -4.56 12.35 8.60
C ASP A 271 -3.13 11.81 8.69
N LEU A 272 -2.21 12.38 7.90
CA LEU A 272 -0.82 11.94 7.88
C LEU A 272 -0.11 12.20 9.21
N ALA A 273 -0.46 13.25 9.95
CA ALA A 273 0.11 13.52 11.26
C ALA A 273 -0.31 12.44 12.27
N ASP A 274 -1.59 12.05 12.29
CA ASP A 274 -2.10 10.93 13.08
C ASP A 274 -1.35 9.62 12.73
N LEU A 275 -1.17 9.34 11.44
CA LEU A 275 -0.51 8.12 10.99
C LEU A 275 0.97 8.08 11.40
N PHE A 276 1.73 9.17 11.22
CA PHE A 276 3.13 9.22 11.65
C PHE A 276 3.26 9.25 13.17
N GLY A 277 2.35 9.93 13.87
CA GLY A 277 2.28 9.91 15.34
C GLY A 277 2.09 8.50 15.87
N GLY A 278 1.07 7.78 15.37
CA GLY A 278 0.81 6.39 15.74
C GLY A 278 1.97 5.46 15.38
N ALA A 279 2.67 5.70 14.27
CA ALA A 279 3.85 4.92 13.88
C ALA A 279 5.02 5.15 14.84
N ALA A 280 5.28 6.40 15.25
CA ALA A 280 6.30 6.73 16.22
C ALA A 280 6.00 6.11 17.60
N GLU A 281 4.73 6.12 18.02
CA GLU A 281 4.31 5.46 19.26
C GLU A 281 4.46 3.94 19.19
N ALA A 282 4.20 3.32 18.03
CA ALA A 282 4.46 1.90 17.82
C ALA A 282 5.95 1.56 17.96
N VAL A 283 6.85 2.42 17.46
CA VAL A 283 8.30 2.29 17.70
C VAL A 283 8.62 2.38 19.19
N GLU A 284 8.06 3.36 19.92
CA GLU A 284 8.29 3.51 21.37
C GLU A 284 7.79 2.29 22.15
N ALA A 285 6.64 1.72 21.77
CA ALA A 285 6.09 0.51 22.36
C ALA A 285 7.00 -0.71 22.12
N ALA A 286 7.51 -0.87 20.90
CA ALA A 286 8.47 -1.90 20.54
C ALA A 286 9.76 -1.77 21.37
N GLU A 287 10.33 -0.57 21.47
CA GLU A 287 11.54 -0.33 22.25
C GLU A 287 11.35 -0.61 23.75
N LYS A 288 10.18 -0.25 24.29
CA LYS A 288 9.80 -0.60 25.66
C LYS A 288 9.65 -2.11 25.87
N ALA A 289 9.23 -2.84 24.84
CA ALA A 289 9.15 -4.30 24.84
C ALA A 289 10.51 -5.00 24.64
N GLY A 290 11.57 -4.25 24.32
CA GLY A 290 12.94 -4.75 24.19
C GLY A 290 13.47 -4.85 22.75
N ALA A 291 12.70 -4.41 21.76
CA ALA A 291 13.17 -4.25 20.39
C ALA A 291 14.10 -3.04 20.24
N SER A 292 14.81 -2.95 19.11
CA SER A 292 15.64 -1.78 18.77
C SER A 292 15.43 -1.41 17.31
N LEU A 293 14.88 -0.21 17.07
CA LEU A 293 14.58 0.33 15.75
C LEU A 293 15.47 1.54 15.40
N GLY A 294 16.54 1.74 16.17
CA GLY A 294 17.53 2.78 15.92
C GLY A 294 16.94 4.19 15.94
N ASN A 295 17.10 4.93 14.84
CA ASN A 295 16.62 6.32 14.75
C ASN A 295 15.23 6.45 14.12
N ILE A 296 14.58 5.34 13.75
CA ILE A 296 13.34 5.36 12.97
C ILE A 296 12.24 6.15 13.67
N GLY A 297 12.08 5.99 14.99
CA GLY A 297 11.11 6.77 15.75
C GLY A 297 11.35 8.27 15.64
N THR A 298 12.62 8.72 15.64
CA THR A 298 12.95 10.14 15.48
C THR A 298 12.67 10.64 14.06
N GLU A 299 12.97 9.83 13.04
CA GLU A 299 12.70 10.17 11.63
C GLU A 299 11.19 10.28 11.37
N ILE A 300 10.40 9.35 11.89
CA ILE A 300 8.93 9.39 11.79
C ILE A 300 8.37 10.60 12.54
N ARG A 301 8.85 10.91 13.76
CA ARG A 301 8.43 12.13 14.50
C ARG A 301 8.73 13.42 13.73
N GLN A 302 9.77 13.43 12.89
CA GLN A 302 10.06 14.57 12.03
C GLN A 302 9.00 14.72 10.93
N GLU A 303 8.54 13.62 10.33
CA GLU A 303 7.44 13.65 9.35
C GLU A 303 6.11 14.04 9.97
N GLU A 304 5.80 13.51 11.16
CA GLU A 304 4.65 13.95 11.96
C GLU A 304 4.68 15.47 12.16
N ALA A 305 5.81 16.02 12.62
CA ALA A 305 5.96 17.45 12.84
C ALA A 305 5.84 18.27 11.55
N THR A 306 6.33 17.75 10.42
CA THR A 306 6.17 18.39 9.11
C THR A 306 4.70 18.42 8.69
N SER A 307 4.00 17.31 8.80
CA SER A 307 2.57 17.20 8.46
C SER A 307 1.71 18.08 9.37
N ALA A 308 1.96 18.06 10.69
CA ALA A 308 1.26 18.86 11.68
C ALA A 308 1.47 20.37 11.50
N ALA A 309 2.61 20.79 10.94
CA ALA A 309 2.92 22.20 10.70
C ALA A 309 2.25 22.77 9.44
N LEU A 310 1.70 21.92 8.56
CA LEU A 310 0.92 22.37 7.41
C LEU A 310 -0.42 22.96 7.86
N THR A 311 -1.00 23.81 7.01
CA THR A 311 -2.33 24.35 7.28
C THR A 311 -3.34 23.21 7.42
N PRO A 312 -4.27 23.24 8.39
CA PRO A 312 -5.27 22.19 8.53
C PRO A 312 -6.07 21.97 7.23
N ASP A 313 -6.40 20.70 6.98
CA ASP A 313 -7.12 20.19 5.82
C ASP A 313 -6.42 20.46 4.48
N THR A 314 -5.10 20.60 4.51
CA THR A 314 -4.24 20.62 3.32
C THR A 314 -4.06 19.21 2.79
N GLN A 315 -4.35 19.00 1.51
CA GLN A 315 -4.09 17.72 0.85
C GLN A 315 -2.63 17.59 0.45
N VAL A 316 -2.07 16.41 0.71
CA VAL A 316 -0.77 15.96 0.22
C VAL A 316 -1.06 14.89 -0.81
N VAL A 317 -0.72 15.17 -2.07
CA VAL A 317 -0.98 14.25 -3.18
C VAL A 317 0.18 13.27 -3.28
N ALA A 318 -0.13 11.99 -3.43
CA ALA A 318 0.83 10.98 -3.79
C ALA A 318 1.30 11.22 -5.22
N GLU A 319 2.57 11.58 -5.36
CA GLU A 319 3.23 11.70 -6.66
C GLU A 319 4.17 10.51 -6.85
N ASP A 320 4.22 9.98 -8.07
CA ASP A 320 5.23 8.99 -8.43
C ASP A 320 6.59 9.70 -8.52
N PRO A 321 7.59 9.36 -7.68
CA PRO A 321 8.89 10.01 -7.70
C PRO A 321 9.65 9.83 -9.03
N GLN A 322 9.20 8.91 -9.88
CA GLN A 322 9.76 8.66 -11.21
C GLN A 322 8.98 9.33 -12.34
N ASP A 323 7.81 9.91 -12.06
CA ASP A 323 7.07 10.70 -13.04
C ASP A 323 7.69 12.09 -13.14
N THR A 324 8.49 12.30 -14.20
CA THR A 324 9.16 13.58 -14.47
C THR A 324 8.29 14.53 -15.29
N THR A 325 6.97 14.35 -15.35
CA THR A 325 6.09 15.31 -16.00
C THR A 325 6.04 16.60 -15.18
N ASP A 326 6.92 17.54 -15.56
CA ASP A 326 7.02 18.89 -15.01
C ASP A 326 5.67 19.63 -15.14
N PRO A 327 5.03 20.05 -14.03
CA PRO A 327 3.84 20.89 -14.08
C PRO A 327 4.23 22.36 -14.29
N THR A 328 5.00 22.66 -15.33
CA THR A 328 5.19 24.02 -15.82
C THR A 328 5.06 24.09 -17.34
N ASP A 329 3.81 24.14 -17.83
CA ASP A 329 3.53 24.88 -19.06
C ASP A 329 2.72 26.15 -18.75
N PRO A 330 3.38 27.27 -18.44
CA PRO A 330 2.74 28.56 -18.46
C PRO A 330 2.85 29.18 -19.86
N THR A 331 1.71 29.16 -20.53
CA THR A 331 1.25 30.13 -21.55
C THR A 331 2.01 30.19 -22.88
N ASP A 332 1.29 29.77 -23.91
CA ASP A 332 1.29 30.39 -25.24
C ASP A 332 1.07 31.90 -25.13
N PRO A 333 1.92 32.73 -25.77
CA PRO A 333 1.43 33.97 -26.33
C PRO A 333 2.08 34.22 -27.69
N THR A 334 1.52 33.69 -28.76
CA THR A 334 1.65 34.36 -30.06
C THR A 334 0.39 34.25 -30.90
N ASP A 335 -0.47 35.27 -30.81
CA ASP A 335 -1.02 35.93 -32.01
C ASP A 335 -1.29 37.41 -31.65
N PRO A 336 -0.97 38.38 -32.52
CA PRO A 336 -1.63 38.49 -33.84
C PRO A 336 -0.69 38.59 -35.06
#